data_AF-A0A7W0WHK5-F1
#
_entry.id   AF-A0A7W0WHK5-F1
#
_cell.length_a   1.000
_cell.length_b   1.000
_cell.length_c   1.000
_cell.angle_alpha   90.00
_cell.angle_beta   90.00
_cell.angle_gamma   90.00
#
_symmetry.space_group_name_H-M   'P 1'
#
loop_
_entity.id
_entity.type
_entity.pdbx_description
1 polymer ?
#
loop_
_entity_poly.entity_id
_entity_poly.type
_entity_poly.pdbx_seq_one_letter_code
_entity_poly.pdbx_strand_id
1 'polypeptide(L)'
;METTAHPAGLQDVLEFPLVEALYGRRARRFSLGTSLPDGPLAFTSRHDPLPLTELEQMLVLTAAAGNTGWHYMIMRHAGYAPHLSNYSGAAGGRTFPSAAGFHTS
;
A
#
# COMPACT_ATOMS: atom_id res chain seq x y z
N MET A 1 -12.56 -25.35 -14.25
CA MET A 1 -11.87 -24.16 -13.72
C MET A 1 -12.12 -24.20 -12.22
N GLU A 2 -11.14 -24.62 -11.44
CA GLU A 2 -11.29 -24.72 -9.98
C GLU A 2 -11.64 -23.34 -9.42
N THR A 3 -12.79 -23.24 -8.76
CA THR A 3 -13.16 -22.06 -8.00
C THR A 3 -12.33 -22.10 -6.73
N THR A 4 -11.13 -21.52 -6.76
CA THR A 4 -10.29 -21.42 -5.56
C THR A 4 -11.07 -20.60 -4.53
N ALA A 5 -11.55 -21.25 -3.47
CA ALA A 5 -12.18 -20.56 -2.37
C ALA A 5 -11.17 -19.55 -1.79
N HIS A 6 -11.56 -18.27 -1.75
CA HIS A 6 -10.71 -17.23 -1.17
C HIS A 6 -10.46 -17.50 0.32
N PRO A 7 -9.31 -17.08 0.87
CA PRO A 7 -9.08 -17.19 2.31
C PRO A 7 -10.15 -16.40 3.07
N ALA A 8 -10.58 -16.93 4.23
CA ALA A 8 -11.63 -16.31 5.03
C ALA A 8 -11.33 -14.83 5.35
N GLY A 9 -10.07 -14.50 5.61
CA GLY A 9 -9.63 -13.14 5.90
C GLY A 9 -9.77 -12.14 4.74
N LEU A 10 -10.04 -12.58 3.51
CA LEU A 10 -10.29 -11.66 2.40
C LEU A 10 -11.57 -10.85 2.63
N GLN A 11 -12.64 -11.50 3.10
CA GLN A 11 -13.90 -10.81 3.38
C GLN A 11 -13.71 -9.80 4.51
N ASP A 12 -13.00 -10.21 5.57
CA ASP A 12 -12.70 -9.35 6.72
C ASP A 12 -11.99 -8.06 6.29
N VAL A 13 -11.03 -8.15 5.36
CA VAL A 13 -10.31 -6.97 4.84
C VAL A 13 -11.21 -6.05 4.02
N LEU A 14 -12.11 -6.60 3.21
CA LEU A 14 -13.05 -5.81 2.39
C LEU A 14 -14.10 -5.08 3.24
N GLU A 15 -14.45 -5.65 4.38
CA GLU A 15 -15.44 -5.09 5.32
C GLU A 15 -14.79 -4.31 6.47
N PHE A 16 -13.46 -4.24 6.53
CA PHE A 16 -12.73 -3.63 7.64
C PHE A 16 -13.02 -2.12 7.75
N PRO A 17 -13.57 -1.63 8.89
CA PRO A 17 -13.98 -0.23 9.00
C PRO A 17 -12.80 0.74 8.94
N LEU A 18 -12.92 1.80 8.13
CA LEU A 18 -11.88 2.83 8.01
C LEU A 18 -11.50 3.46 9.35
N VAL A 19 -12.49 3.74 10.21
CA VAL A 19 -12.27 4.32 11.54
C VAL A 19 -11.41 3.39 12.40
N GLU A 20 -11.66 2.09 12.33
CA GLU A 20 -10.88 1.08 13.03
C GLU A 20 -9.44 1.01 12.49
N ALA A 21 -9.27 1.08 11.16
CA ALA A 21 -7.94 1.13 10.55
C ALA A 21 -7.12 2.32 11.03
N LEU A 22 -7.72 3.50 11.09
CA LEU A 22 -7.04 4.73 11.51
C LEU A 22 -6.62 4.66 12.99
N TYR A 23 -7.52 4.25 13.88
CA TYR A 23 -7.23 4.21 15.32
C TYR A 23 -6.43 2.99 15.75
N GLY A 24 -6.53 1.87 15.04
CA GLY A 24 -5.81 0.62 15.30
C GLY A 24 -4.39 0.59 14.76
N ARG A 25 -4.04 1.46 13.81
CA ARG A 25 -2.71 1.48 13.18
C ARG A 25 -1.60 1.71 14.21
N ARG A 26 -0.65 0.78 14.29
CA ARG A 26 0.57 0.88 15.12
C ARG A 26 1.78 0.44 14.32
N ALA A 27 2.93 1.07 14.57
CA ALA A 27 4.19 0.60 14.00
C ALA A 27 4.64 -0.65 14.77
N ARG A 28 4.50 -1.82 14.14
CA ARG A 28 5.05 -3.08 14.65
C ARG A 28 6.41 -3.30 13.98
N ARG A 29 7.47 -3.52 14.78
CA ARG A 29 8.87 -3.57 14.31
C ARG A 29 9.56 -4.92 14.54
N PHE A 30 8.80 -5.93 14.95
CA PHE A 30 9.30 -7.28 15.18
C PHE A 30 8.28 -8.29 14.64
N SER A 31 8.67 -9.03 13.61
CA SER A 31 7.85 -10.06 12.95
C SER A 31 8.05 -11.43 13.57
N LEU A 32 7.09 -12.34 13.38
CA LEU A 32 7.24 -13.75 13.74
C LEU A 32 8.43 -14.36 12.99
N GLY A 33 9.16 -15.24 13.67
CA GLY A 33 10.38 -15.87 13.15
C GLY A 33 11.60 -14.96 13.06
N THR A 34 11.50 -13.67 13.43
CA THR A 34 12.65 -12.77 13.45
C THR A 34 13.51 -12.97 14.71
N SER A 35 14.79 -12.66 14.61
CA SER A 35 15.72 -12.57 15.72
C SER A 35 16.36 -11.17 15.76
N LEU A 36 16.36 -10.56 16.95
CA LEU A 36 17.12 -9.34 17.24
C LEU A 36 18.40 -9.77 17.97
N PRO A 37 19.58 -9.71 17.33
CA PRO A 37 20.78 -10.37 17.84
C PRO A 37 21.32 -9.76 19.14
N ASP A 38 21.22 -8.44 19.31
CA ASP A 38 21.92 -7.72 20.37
C ASP A 38 21.09 -6.59 20.99
N GLY A 39 21.58 -6.07 22.12
CA GLY A 39 21.03 -4.91 22.83
C GLY A 39 20.07 -5.27 23.96
N PRO A 40 19.57 -4.26 24.70
CA PRO A 40 18.72 -4.48 25.88
C PRO A 40 17.35 -5.11 25.54
N LEU A 41 16.98 -5.15 24.26
CA LEU A 41 15.75 -5.78 23.77
C LEU A 41 16.04 -7.04 22.94
N ALA A 42 17.27 -7.58 22.97
CA ALA A 42 17.64 -8.78 22.24
C ALA A 42 16.63 -9.91 22.50
N PHE A 43 16.11 -10.48 21.43
CA PHE A 43 15.00 -11.43 21.50
C PHE A 43 14.92 -12.26 20.22
N THR A 44 14.75 -13.56 20.38
CA THR A 44 14.49 -14.50 19.29
C THR A 44 13.06 -14.99 19.38
N SER A 45 12.30 -14.82 18.30
CA SER A 45 10.95 -15.39 18.17
C SER A 45 10.98 -16.90 18.41
N ARG A 46 10.00 -17.42 19.15
CA ARG A 46 9.79 -18.86 19.33
C ARG A 46 8.88 -19.49 18.26
N HIS A 47 8.35 -18.66 17.37
CA HIS A 47 7.48 -19.05 16.27
C HIS A 47 8.25 -19.05 14.96
N ASP A 48 7.83 -19.89 14.03
CA ASP A 48 8.34 -19.91 12.66
C ASP A 48 7.99 -18.61 11.92
N PRO A 49 8.80 -18.21 10.91
CA PRO A 49 8.46 -17.10 10.03
C PRO A 49 7.11 -17.32 9.35
N LEU A 50 6.27 -16.30 9.34
CA LEU A 50 4.97 -16.30 8.68
C LEU A 50 4.97 -15.26 7.56
N PRO A 51 5.37 -15.62 6.33
CA PRO A 51 5.36 -14.71 5.20
C PRO A 51 3.94 -14.45 4.71
N LEU A 52 3.76 -13.35 3.99
CA LEU A 52 2.52 -13.10 3.25
C LEU A 52 2.37 -14.13 2.12
N THR A 53 1.15 -14.62 1.94
CA THR A 53 0.74 -15.34 0.74
C THR A 53 0.80 -14.44 -0.50
N GLU A 54 0.77 -15.02 -1.70
CA GLU A 54 0.76 -14.25 -2.95
C GLU A 54 -0.41 -13.25 -3.01
N LEU A 55 -1.61 -13.68 -2.60
CA LEU A 55 -2.79 -12.81 -2.57
C LEU A 55 -2.61 -11.63 -1.62
N GLU A 56 -2.12 -11.87 -0.40
CA GLU A 56 -1.89 -10.81 0.59
C GLU A 56 -0.78 -9.84 0.12
N GLN A 57 0.28 -10.37 -0.48
CA GLN A 57 1.34 -9.55 -1.06
C GLN A 57 0.80 -8.65 -2.18
N MET A 58 0.01 -9.20 -3.11
CA MET A 58 -0.61 -8.44 -4.19
C MET A 58 -1.61 -7.41 -3.68
N LEU A 59 -2.37 -7.72 -2.62
CA LEU A 59 -3.25 -6.76 -1.97
C LEU A 59 -2.47 -5.56 -1.42
N VAL A 60 -1.36 -5.80 -0.71
CA VAL A 60 -0.51 -4.73 -0.17
C VAL A 60 0.11 -3.90 -1.30
N LEU A 61 0.63 -4.55 -2.34
CA LEU A 61 1.24 -3.87 -3.48
C LEU A 61 0.23 -3.00 -4.23
N THR A 62 -0.98 -3.51 -4.47
CA THR A 62 -2.05 -2.75 -5.12
C THR A 62 -2.54 -1.62 -4.23
N ALA A 63 -2.67 -1.80 -2.92
CA ALA A 63 -3.02 -0.72 -2.00
C ALA A 63 -1.93 0.38 -1.95
N ALA A 64 -0.65 0.02 -2.05
CA ALA A 64 0.46 0.97 -1.98
C ALA A 64 0.82 1.64 -3.31
N ALA A 65 0.62 0.95 -4.44
CA ALA A 65 1.13 1.39 -5.75
C ALA A 65 0.18 1.13 -6.92
N GLY A 66 -1.06 0.71 -6.65
CA GLY A 66 -2.05 0.39 -7.67
C GLY A 66 -2.55 1.61 -8.43
N ASN A 67 -2.96 1.36 -9.68
CA ASN A 67 -3.65 2.33 -10.51
C ASN A 67 -5.18 2.10 -10.41
N THR A 68 -5.92 3.11 -9.98
CA THR A 68 -7.37 3.06 -9.75
C THR A 68 -8.19 3.64 -10.91
N GLY A 69 -7.54 4.05 -12.00
CA GLY A 69 -8.19 4.59 -13.19
C GLY A 69 -7.49 5.82 -13.74
N TRP A 70 -8.20 6.60 -14.56
CA TRP A 70 -7.68 7.85 -15.12
C TRP A 70 -8.09 9.03 -14.25
N HIS A 71 -7.17 9.97 -14.02
CA HIS A 71 -7.52 11.28 -13.48
C HIS A 71 -7.24 12.37 -14.52
N TYR A 72 -8.01 13.45 -14.51
CA TYR A 72 -8.00 14.46 -15.59
C TYR A 72 -6.75 15.36 -15.65
N MET A 73 -5.68 15.03 -14.91
CA MET A 73 -4.46 15.81 -14.69
C MET A 73 -4.73 17.25 -14.20
N ILE A 74 -3.73 17.90 -13.61
CA ILE A 74 -3.81 19.35 -13.42
C ILE A 74 -3.30 19.97 -14.73
N MET A 75 -4.21 20.24 -15.66
CA MET A 75 -3.82 20.55 -17.04
C MET A 75 -3.45 22.02 -17.29
N ARG A 76 -3.93 22.94 -16.45
CA ARG A 76 -3.91 24.38 -16.77
C ARG A 76 -3.09 25.20 -15.78
N HIS A 77 -2.00 25.77 -16.28
CA HIS A 77 -1.31 26.91 -15.68
C HIS A 77 -0.95 27.92 -16.79
N ALA A 78 -1.27 29.20 -16.56
CA ALA A 78 -1.21 30.24 -17.60
C ALA A 78 0.19 30.41 -18.20
N GLY A 79 1.25 30.25 -17.39
CA GLY A 79 2.64 30.34 -17.84
C GLY A 79 3.11 29.19 -18.74
N TYR A 80 2.34 28.11 -18.89
CA TYR A 80 2.69 27.00 -19.79
C TYR A 80 2.02 27.08 -21.15
N ALA A 81 1.13 28.05 -21.41
CA ALA A 81 0.44 28.15 -22.70
C ALA A 81 1.46 28.28 -23.86
N PRO A 82 1.31 27.52 -24.97
CA PRO A 82 0.22 26.59 -25.31
C PRO A 82 0.46 25.11 -24.93
N HIS A 83 1.50 24.81 -24.15
CA HIS A 83 1.89 23.47 -23.76
C HIS A 83 1.15 22.95 -22.51
N LEU A 84 1.19 21.63 -22.31
CA LEU A 84 0.74 21.01 -21.08
C LEU A 84 1.64 21.43 -19.91
N SER A 85 1.03 21.53 -18.75
CA SER A 85 1.76 21.88 -17.53
C SER A 85 2.65 20.72 -17.07
N ASN A 86 3.90 21.00 -16.71
CA ASN A 86 4.91 19.96 -16.44
C ASN A 86 4.84 19.32 -15.05
N TYR A 87 3.89 19.73 -14.20
CA TYR A 87 3.80 19.24 -12.82
C TYR A 87 2.96 17.96 -12.68
N SER A 88 2.30 17.46 -13.72
CA SER A 88 1.65 16.14 -13.65
C SER A 88 2.63 15.05 -14.10
N GLY A 89 3.01 14.13 -13.21
CA GLY A 89 3.99 13.06 -13.50
C GLY A 89 3.42 11.86 -14.28
N ALA A 90 2.11 11.61 -14.18
CA ALA A 90 1.38 10.58 -14.94
C ALA A 90 -0.14 10.86 -14.87
N ALA A 91 -0.91 10.34 -15.83
CA ALA A 91 -2.37 10.49 -15.88
C ALA A 91 -3.15 9.40 -15.08
N GLY A 92 -2.43 8.45 -14.44
CA GLY A 92 -3.02 7.38 -13.64
C GLY A 92 -3.43 7.85 -12.25
N GLY A 93 -4.65 7.55 -11.83
CA GLY A 93 -5.11 7.67 -10.45
C GLY A 93 -4.43 6.60 -9.60
N ARG A 94 -3.93 6.98 -8.42
CA ARG A 94 -3.22 6.05 -7.51
C ARG A 94 -4.08 5.73 -6.31
N THR A 95 -3.84 4.60 -5.69
CA THR A 95 -4.48 4.20 -4.42
C THR A 95 -4.06 5.07 -3.23
N PHE A 96 -2.91 5.74 -3.31
CA PHE A 96 -2.41 6.64 -2.26
C PHE A 96 -2.44 8.11 -2.70
N PRO A 97 -2.66 9.05 -1.76
CA PRO A 97 -2.71 10.47 -2.08
C PRO A 97 -1.32 10.98 -2.51
N SER A 98 -1.28 11.68 -3.64
CA SER A 98 -0.09 12.41 -4.07
C SER A 98 -0.48 13.59 -4.94
N ALA A 99 0.14 14.74 -4.65
CA ALA A 99 -0.26 16.04 -5.18
C ALA A 99 -0.11 16.21 -6.71
N ALA A 100 0.56 15.28 -7.41
CA ALA A 100 0.86 15.47 -8.84
C ALA A 100 1.18 14.16 -9.59
N GLY A 101 0.90 12.99 -9.01
CA GLY A 101 1.35 11.73 -9.60
C GLY A 101 2.89 11.57 -9.62
N PHE A 102 3.65 12.45 -8.95
CA PHE A 102 5.09 12.31 -8.85
C PHE A 102 5.46 11.02 -8.11
N HIS A 103 6.34 10.23 -8.72
CA HIS A 103 7.01 9.11 -8.08
C HIS A 103 8.29 9.65 -7.45
N THR A 104 8.21 10.16 -6.22
CA THR A 104 9.42 10.42 -5.43
C THR A 104 9.50 9.34 -4.36
N SER A 105 10.52 8.50 -4.47
CA SER A 105 11.12 7.79 -3.33
C SER A 105 11.81 8.78 -2.41
#